data_AF-A0A2V6P4R7-F1
#
_entry.id   AF-A0A2V6P4R7-F1
#
_cell.length_a   1.000
_cell.length_b   1.000
_cell.length_c   1.000
_cell.angle_alpha   90.00
_cell.angle_beta   90.00
_cell.angle_gamma   90.00
#
_symmetry.space_group_name_H-M   'P 1'
#
loop_
_entity.id
_entity.type
_entity.pdbx_description
1 polymer ?
#
loop_
_entity_poly.entity_id
_entity_poly.type
_entity_poly.pdbx_seq_one_letter_code
_entity_poly.pdbx_strand_id
1 'polypeptide(L)'
;MTRLKHRALTSVLALAGLAALLVPLHNFRAQRALQAYKVRLVAKGEKLTIEELVPPFSADAQRAANDLVQAAWQLRQGAVVPNNLPKAMEFVRPGKANVGWKQSAIRDAKKTNTWEELAEDLKMNAGPLEQIREALKTPQLDMNLNYKMGFNLLLPHLAKVKGVAQWLLAATINDLHAGRLKEAAGNLNTLLFLANGLRDERLIISQLVRMAIAAIAISPTWEALQADGWTDEPLAELQKNWEALGFLQPMEQALAMEGAMGIETFDRLRNSSAERRQLFDDLLSSGGTGSTGPATPTNIVEVPEFALEWSKQRLLSLSSGRNRLAVALVLRR
;
A
#
# COMPACT_ATOMS: atom_id res chain seq x y z
N MET A 1 -48.06 -13.51 52.39
CA MET A 1 -47.27 -13.98 51.23
C MET A 1 -46.79 -15.41 51.51
N THR A 2 -47.08 -16.36 50.63
CA THR A 2 -46.86 -17.80 50.87
C THR A 2 -45.38 -18.16 50.83
N ARG A 3 -44.93 -19.06 51.72
CA ARG A 3 -43.53 -19.55 51.80
C ARG A 3 -42.96 -19.99 50.45
N LEU A 4 -43.82 -20.44 49.53
CA LEU A 4 -43.48 -20.81 48.16
C LEU A 4 -42.94 -19.62 47.33
N LYS A 5 -43.57 -18.44 47.43
CA LYS A 5 -43.13 -17.23 46.71
C LYS A 5 -41.78 -16.73 47.21
N HIS A 6 -41.53 -16.87 48.51
CA HIS A 6 -40.24 -16.51 49.12
C HIS A 6 -39.12 -17.44 48.65
N ARG A 7 -39.38 -18.75 48.57
CA ARG A 7 -38.42 -19.75 48.04
C ARG A 7 -38.15 -19.56 46.55
N ALA A 8 -39.18 -19.25 45.76
CA ALA A 8 -39.02 -18.96 44.34
C ALA A 8 -38.16 -17.70 44.11
N LEU A 9 -38.39 -16.63 44.86
CA LEU A 9 -37.61 -15.40 44.80
C LEU A 9 -36.14 -15.63 45.16
N THR A 10 -35.86 -16.40 46.22
CA THR A 10 -34.48 -16.74 46.61
C THR A 10 -33.77 -17.57 45.56
N SER A 11 -34.46 -18.52 44.91
CA SER A 11 -33.86 -19.33 43.83
C SER A 11 -33.55 -18.50 42.58
N VAL A 12 -34.42 -17.56 42.21
CA VAL A 12 -34.18 -16.65 41.08
C VAL A 12 -32.99 -15.71 41.38
N LEU A 13 -32.92 -15.15 42.59
CA LEU A 13 -31.79 -14.31 43.00
C LEU A 13 -30.47 -15.11 43.06
N ALA A 14 -30.51 -16.36 43.51
CA ALA A 14 -29.34 -17.25 43.49
C ALA A 14 -28.88 -17.58 42.07
N LEU A 15 -29.81 -17.87 41.15
CA LEU A 15 -29.50 -18.08 39.73
C LEU A 15 -28.96 -16.82 39.04
N ALA A 16 -29.54 -15.66 39.34
CA ALA A 16 -29.04 -14.38 38.84
C ALA A 16 -27.64 -14.07 39.39
N GLY A 17 -27.38 -14.35 40.67
CA GLY A 17 -26.06 -14.24 41.27
C GLY A 17 -25.03 -15.21 40.65
N LEU A 18 -25.44 -16.44 40.37
CA LEU A 18 -24.60 -17.44 39.69
C LEU A 18 -24.25 -17.00 38.26
N ALA A 19 -25.25 -16.51 37.51
CA ALA A 19 -25.06 -15.97 36.17
C ALA A 19 -24.15 -14.72 36.19
N ALA A 20 -24.32 -13.84 37.17
CA ALA A 20 -23.47 -12.68 37.38
C ALA A 20 -22.01 -13.06 37.71
N LEU A 21 -21.77 -14.21 38.34
CA LEU A 21 -20.44 -14.75 38.64
C LEU A 21 -19.77 -15.44 37.42
N LEU A 22 -20.54 -15.93 36.44
CA LEU A 22 -19.99 -16.52 35.22
C LEU A 22 -19.24 -15.49 34.37
N VAL A 23 -19.72 -14.25 34.30
CA VAL A 23 -19.08 -13.16 33.54
C VAL A 23 -17.66 -12.84 34.03
N PRO A 24 -17.41 -12.54 35.32
CA PRO A 24 -16.06 -12.28 35.82
C PRO A 24 -15.17 -13.52 35.73
N LEU A 25 -15.70 -14.74 35.95
CA LEU A 25 -14.92 -15.97 35.80
C LEU A 25 -14.47 -16.20 34.35
N HIS A 26 -15.38 -15.99 33.39
CA HIS A 26 -15.06 -16.08 31.96
C HIS A 26 -14.03 -15.01 31.57
N ASN A 27 -14.22 -13.76 32.02
CA ASN A 27 -13.27 -12.68 31.77
C ASN A 27 -11.87 -12.99 32.35
N PHE A 28 -11.79 -13.54 33.56
CA PHE A 28 -10.52 -13.93 34.17
C PHE A 28 -9.83 -15.07 33.39
N ARG A 29 -10.58 -16.10 32.99
CA ARG A 29 -10.05 -17.20 32.17
C ARG A 29 -9.55 -16.71 30.82
N ALA A 30 -10.33 -15.84 30.15
CA ALA A 30 -9.97 -15.24 28.89
C ALA A 30 -8.70 -14.37 29.02
N GLN A 31 -8.61 -13.56 30.08
CA GLN A 31 -7.41 -12.75 30.36
C GLN A 31 -6.17 -13.62 30.59
N ARG A 32 -6.27 -14.68 31.40
CA ARG A 32 -5.15 -15.61 31.62
C ARG A 32 -4.72 -16.30 30.32
N ALA A 33 -5.69 -16.75 29.51
CA ALA A 33 -5.40 -17.36 28.22
C ALA A 33 -4.70 -16.38 27.27
N LEU A 34 -5.15 -15.12 27.21
CA LEU A 34 -4.53 -14.07 26.42
C LEU A 34 -3.10 -13.78 26.88
N GLN A 35 -2.85 -13.66 28.19
CA GLN A 35 -1.50 -13.42 28.71
C GLN A 35 -0.56 -14.59 28.41
N ALA A 36 -1.01 -15.83 28.60
CA ALA A 36 -0.23 -17.02 28.24
C ALA A 36 0.05 -17.09 26.74
N TYR A 37 -0.87 -16.61 25.89
CA TYR A 37 -0.66 -16.52 24.46
C TYR A 37 0.36 -15.44 24.09
N LYS A 38 0.27 -14.23 24.67
CA LYS A 38 1.26 -13.16 24.46
C LYS A 38 2.67 -13.60 24.87
N VAL A 39 2.83 -14.24 26.03
CA VAL A 39 4.13 -14.79 26.47
C VAL A 39 4.68 -15.80 25.47
N ARG A 40 3.82 -16.65 24.90
CA ARG A 40 4.22 -17.63 23.88
C ARG A 40 4.67 -16.98 22.57
N LEU A 41 4.01 -15.90 22.15
CA LEU A 41 4.40 -15.13 20.97
C LEU A 41 5.77 -14.47 21.19
N VAL A 42 5.96 -13.79 22.32
CA VAL A 42 7.24 -13.18 22.69
C VAL A 42 8.36 -14.22 22.77
N ALA A 43 8.08 -15.40 23.35
CA ALA A 43 9.04 -16.51 23.38
C ALA A 43 9.43 -17.05 21.98
N LYS A 44 8.59 -16.82 20.96
CA LYS A 44 8.91 -17.11 19.55
C LYS A 44 9.62 -15.95 18.84
N GLY A 45 9.88 -14.85 19.52
CA GLY A 45 10.53 -13.65 18.97
C GLY A 45 9.57 -12.63 18.35
N GLU A 46 8.24 -12.81 18.51
CA GLU A 46 7.26 -11.84 18.04
C GLU A 46 7.33 -10.57 18.88
N LYS A 47 7.41 -9.42 18.21
CA LYS A 47 7.36 -8.09 18.82
C LYS A 47 5.90 -7.65 18.92
N LEU A 48 5.47 -7.21 20.09
CA LEU A 48 4.06 -6.93 20.36
C LEU A 48 3.77 -5.46 20.70
N THR A 49 4.80 -4.63 20.78
CA THR A 49 4.68 -3.20 21.07
C THR A 49 5.09 -2.35 19.87
N ILE A 50 4.49 -1.16 19.77
CA ILE A 50 4.82 -0.19 18.71
C ILE A 50 6.29 0.20 18.81
N GLU A 51 6.78 0.45 20.03
CA GLU A 51 8.15 0.86 20.34
C GLU A 51 9.22 -0.11 19.79
N GLU A 52 8.95 -1.42 19.82
CA GLU A 52 9.87 -2.43 19.29
C GLU A 52 9.90 -2.49 17.76
N LEU A 53 8.89 -1.91 17.11
CA LEU A 53 8.61 -2.04 15.67
C LEU A 53 8.79 -0.73 14.89
N VAL A 54 8.86 0.41 15.59
CA VAL A 54 9.12 1.72 14.96
C VAL A 54 10.46 1.66 14.19
N PRO A 55 10.47 2.05 12.90
CA PRO A 55 11.70 2.08 12.13
C PRO A 55 12.69 3.08 12.74
N PRO A 56 14.01 2.85 12.60
CA PRO A 56 15.01 3.77 13.11
C PRO A 56 14.87 5.13 12.41
N PHE A 57 14.88 6.20 13.22
CA PHE A 57 14.81 7.57 12.72
C PHE A 57 16.05 7.92 11.89
N SER A 58 15.85 8.65 10.79
CA SER A 58 16.92 9.22 9.98
C SER A 58 16.60 10.65 9.57
N ALA A 59 17.41 11.60 10.03
CA ALA A 59 17.22 13.02 9.75
C ALA A 59 17.32 13.34 8.25
N ASP A 60 18.21 12.66 7.53
CA ASP A 60 18.38 12.85 6.08
C ASP A 60 17.21 12.23 5.31
N ALA A 61 16.74 11.04 5.71
CA ALA A 61 15.56 10.40 5.10
C ALA A 61 14.28 11.21 5.36
N GLN A 62 14.18 11.84 6.53
CA GLN A 62 13.06 12.71 6.87
C GLN A 62 13.09 14.00 6.04
N ARG A 63 14.26 14.62 5.89
CA ARG A 63 14.41 15.80 5.02
C ARG A 63 14.01 15.47 3.58
N ALA A 64 14.53 14.37 3.03
CA ALA A 64 14.18 13.92 1.69
C ALA A 64 12.68 13.64 1.53
N ALA A 65 12.04 13.01 2.52
CA ALA A 65 10.59 12.78 2.50
C ALA A 65 9.79 14.09 2.52
N ASN A 66 10.20 15.06 3.34
CA ASN A 66 9.57 16.38 3.39
C ASN A 66 9.72 17.12 2.06
N ASP A 67 10.92 17.14 1.49
CA ASP A 67 11.21 17.80 0.20
C ASP A 67 10.39 17.17 -0.94
N LEU A 68 10.34 15.83 -0.98
CA LEU A 68 9.52 15.07 -1.94
C LEU A 68 8.04 15.44 -1.83
N VAL A 69 7.48 15.40 -0.61
CA VAL A 69 6.06 15.67 -0.40
C VAL A 69 5.74 17.12 -0.72
N GLN A 70 6.57 18.08 -0.30
CA GLN A 70 6.40 19.49 -0.64
C GLN A 70 6.40 19.73 -2.15
N ALA A 71 7.37 19.16 -2.87
CA ALA A 71 7.41 19.24 -4.33
C ALA A 71 6.16 18.59 -4.97
N ALA A 72 5.72 17.44 -4.46
CA ALA A 72 4.50 16.79 -4.92
C ALA A 72 3.23 17.63 -4.71
N TRP A 73 3.18 18.47 -3.67
CA TRP A 73 2.09 19.43 -3.46
C TRP A 73 2.10 20.60 -4.45
N GLN A 74 3.25 20.94 -5.00
CA GLN A 74 3.40 22.02 -5.99
C GLN A 74 3.04 21.59 -7.41
N LEU A 75 2.90 20.28 -7.67
CA LEU A 75 2.48 19.77 -8.98
C LEU A 75 1.07 20.28 -9.31
N ARG A 76 0.97 20.98 -10.44
CA ARG A 76 -0.26 21.56 -10.96
C ARG A 76 -0.84 20.65 -12.03
N GLN A 77 -2.15 20.42 -11.93
CA GLN A 77 -2.90 19.73 -12.96
C GLN A 77 -2.76 20.48 -14.29
N GLY A 78 -2.46 19.74 -15.34
CA GLY A 78 -2.43 20.22 -16.71
C GLY A 78 -3.56 19.65 -17.57
N ALA A 79 -3.40 19.74 -18.90
CA ALA A 79 -4.37 19.26 -19.87
C ALA A 79 -4.42 17.74 -19.98
N VAL A 80 -3.32 17.06 -19.65
CA VAL A 80 -3.07 15.63 -19.74
C VAL A 80 -2.90 15.02 -18.35
N VAL A 81 -1.97 15.50 -17.53
CA VAL A 81 -1.64 14.88 -16.23
C VAL A 81 -2.35 15.61 -15.08
N PRO A 82 -2.94 14.92 -14.09
CA PRO A 82 -2.94 13.45 -13.87
C PRO A 82 -4.15 12.71 -14.44
N ASN A 83 -5.09 13.41 -15.08
CA ASN A 83 -6.42 12.88 -15.36
C ASN A 83 -6.54 12.08 -16.67
N ASN A 84 -5.61 12.25 -17.60
CA ASN A 84 -5.57 11.57 -18.89
C ASN A 84 -4.14 11.10 -19.22
N LEU A 85 -3.59 10.24 -18.37
CA LEU A 85 -2.22 9.73 -18.53
C LEU A 85 -2.03 9.00 -19.88
N PRO A 86 -0.84 9.11 -20.50
CA PRO A 86 -0.51 8.29 -21.66
C PRO A 86 -0.72 6.81 -21.38
N LYS A 87 -1.47 6.14 -22.27
CA LYS A 87 -1.71 4.70 -22.18
C LYS A 87 -0.45 3.93 -22.58
N ALA A 88 0.36 3.63 -21.58
CA ALA A 88 1.52 2.75 -21.71
C ALA A 88 1.08 1.28 -21.64
N MET A 89 1.60 0.43 -22.51
CA MET A 89 1.36 -1.02 -22.54
C MET A 89 -0.14 -1.38 -22.64
N GLU A 90 -0.91 -0.66 -23.46
CA GLU A 90 -2.34 -0.93 -23.62
C GLU A 90 -2.55 -2.27 -24.33
N PHE A 91 -3.10 -3.26 -23.63
CA PHE A 91 -3.44 -4.55 -24.22
C PHE A 91 -4.56 -4.41 -25.25
N VAL A 92 -4.27 -4.81 -26.49
CA VAL A 92 -5.25 -4.84 -27.59
C VAL A 92 -5.82 -6.23 -27.82
N ARG A 93 -5.11 -7.27 -27.40
CA ARG A 93 -5.54 -8.68 -27.39
C ARG A 93 -4.61 -9.51 -26.51
N PRO A 94 -4.97 -10.75 -26.14
CA PRO A 94 -4.11 -11.61 -25.32
C PRO A 94 -2.68 -11.68 -25.87
N GLY A 95 -1.71 -11.32 -25.02
CA GLY A 95 -0.28 -11.33 -25.35
C GLY A 95 0.21 -10.21 -26.28
N LYS A 96 -0.63 -9.23 -26.64
CA LYS A 96 -0.21 -8.08 -27.45
C LYS A 96 -0.64 -6.75 -26.84
N ALA A 97 0.30 -5.83 -26.75
CA ALA A 97 0.07 -4.47 -26.31
C ALA A 97 0.51 -3.47 -27.39
N ASN A 98 -0.14 -2.32 -27.43
CA ASN A 98 0.28 -1.19 -28.26
C ASN A 98 1.44 -0.45 -27.58
N VAL A 99 2.36 0.05 -28.41
CA VAL A 99 3.43 0.96 -27.98
C VAL A 99 2.87 2.38 -27.93
N GLY A 100 2.60 2.86 -26.72
CA GLY A 100 1.91 4.13 -26.46
C GLY A 100 2.66 5.34 -27.00
N TRP A 101 3.99 5.40 -26.78
CA TRP A 101 4.79 6.54 -27.24
C TRP A 101 4.95 6.63 -28.77
N LYS A 102 4.70 5.53 -29.51
CA LYS A 102 4.69 5.55 -30.98
C LYS A 102 3.36 6.00 -31.58
N GLN A 103 2.32 6.21 -30.76
CA GLN A 103 1.01 6.65 -31.24
C GLN A 103 1.05 8.12 -31.64
N SER A 104 0.19 8.52 -32.59
CA SER A 104 0.11 9.90 -33.07
C SER A 104 -0.50 10.87 -32.06
N ALA A 105 -1.19 10.37 -31.03
CA ALA A 105 -1.86 11.17 -30.00
C ALA A 105 -2.07 10.36 -28.72
N ILE A 106 -2.33 11.04 -27.61
CA ILE A 106 -2.66 10.44 -26.31
C ILE A 106 -4.17 10.26 -26.25
N ARG A 107 -4.66 9.03 -26.42
CA ARG A 107 -6.09 8.72 -26.49
C ARG A 107 -6.60 8.03 -25.24
N ASP A 108 -7.66 8.59 -24.68
CA ASP A 108 -8.53 7.94 -23.70
C ASP A 108 -9.96 7.84 -24.24
N ALA A 109 -10.79 7.00 -23.60
CA ALA A 109 -12.16 6.72 -24.00
C ALA A 109 -13.01 8.00 -24.13
N LYS A 110 -12.68 9.06 -23.37
CA LYS A 110 -13.45 10.31 -23.32
C LYS A 110 -12.73 11.52 -23.91
N LYS A 111 -11.40 11.45 -24.09
CA LYS A 111 -10.60 12.61 -24.49
C LYS A 111 -9.37 12.19 -25.29
N THR A 112 -9.07 12.94 -26.34
CA THR A 112 -7.80 12.85 -27.07
C THR A 112 -6.99 14.10 -26.77
N ASN A 113 -5.74 13.89 -26.32
CA ASN A 113 -4.75 14.92 -26.07
C ASN A 113 -3.58 14.79 -27.06
N THR A 114 -2.81 15.87 -27.25
CA THR A 114 -1.61 15.87 -28.09
C THR A 114 -0.34 15.70 -27.25
N TRP A 115 0.77 15.34 -27.92
CA TRP A 115 2.07 15.24 -27.27
C TRP A 115 2.60 16.60 -26.83
N GLU A 116 2.26 17.67 -27.54
CA GLU A 116 2.58 19.06 -27.19
C GLU A 116 1.87 19.49 -25.90
N GLU A 117 0.62 19.07 -25.69
CA GLU A 117 -0.10 19.32 -24.43
C GLU A 117 0.60 18.63 -23.26
N LEU A 118 1.06 17.39 -23.43
CA LEU A 118 1.84 16.70 -22.40
C LEU A 118 3.19 17.38 -22.16
N ALA A 119 3.88 17.81 -23.21
CA ALA A 119 5.15 18.54 -23.08
C ALA A 119 4.96 19.86 -22.31
N GLU A 120 3.86 20.58 -22.54
CA GLU A 120 3.54 21.82 -21.81
C GLU A 120 3.17 21.55 -20.35
N ASP A 121 2.42 20.47 -20.05
CA ASP A 121 2.15 20.02 -18.68
C ASP A 121 3.46 19.75 -17.91
N LEU A 122 4.41 19.05 -18.54
CA LEU A 122 5.72 18.74 -17.96
C LEU A 122 6.57 19.99 -17.78
N LYS A 123 6.57 20.90 -18.75
CA LYS A 123 7.29 22.18 -18.68
C LYS A 123 6.73 23.08 -17.58
N MET A 124 5.41 23.17 -17.45
CA MET A 124 4.72 23.90 -16.38
C MET A 124 5.12 23.40 -14.98
N ASN A 125 5.49 22.13 -14.88
CA ASN A 125 5.84 21.44 -13.64
C ASN A 125 7.33 21.09 -13.53
N ALA A 126 8.20 21.67 -14.38
CA ALA A 126 9.62 21.31 -14.43
C ALA A 126 10.33 21.51 -13.08
N GLY A 127 10.05 22.61 -12.37
CA GLY A 127 10.64 22.90 -11.06
C GLY A 127 10.32 21.85 -10.00
N PRO A 128 9.04 21.58 -9.70
CA PRO A 128 8.64 20.51 -8.78
C PRO A 128 9.15 19.12 -9.19
N LEU A 129 9.14 18.78 -10.48
CA LEU A 129 9.66 17.51 -10.97
C LEU A 129 11.16 17.35 -10.71
N GLU A 130 11.93 18.43 -10.82
CA GLU A 130 13.36 18.39 -10.51
C GLU A 130 13.62 18.23 -9.01
N GLN A 131 12.86 18.93 -8.16
CA GLN A 131 12.94 18.76 -6.71
C GLN A 131 12.60 17.31 -6.29
N ILE A 132 11.62 16.68 -6.95
CA ILE A 132 11.28 15.27 -6.76
C ILE A 132 12.48 14.38 -7.09
N ARG A 133 13.14 14.59 -8.25
CA ARG A 133 14.32 13.81 -8.65
C ARG A 133 15.46 13.96 -7.65
N GLU A 134 15.72 15.19 -7.20
CA GLU A 134 16.75 15.47 -6.20
C GLU A 134 16.46 14.80 -4.85
N ALA A 135 15.22 14.89 -4.35
CA ALA A 135 14.83 14.24 -3.10
C ALA A 135 15.01 12.71 -3.16
N LEU A 136 14.70 12.10 -4.31
CA LEU A 136 14.79 10.66 -4.54
C LEU A 136 16.21 10.14 -4.81
N LYS A 137 17.23 11.00 -4.81
CA LYS A 137 18.63 10.54 -4.68
C LYS A 137 18.91 9.91 -3.33
N THR A 138 18.13 10.26 -2.31
CA THR A 138 18.21 9.63 -0.98
C THR A 138 17.54 8.25 -1.05
N PRO A 139 18.24 7.16 -0.70
CA PRO A 139 17.74 5.80 -0.91
C PRO A 139 16.62 5.39 0.05
N GLN A 140 16.31 6.21 1.06
CA GLN A 140 15.31 5.94 2.09
C GLN A 140 14.48 7.20 2.33
N LEU A 141 13.18 7.02 2.58
CA LEU A 141 12.26 8.08 2.95
C LEU A 141 11.69 7.78 4.34
N ASP A 142 11.71 8.77 5.22
CA ASP A 142 11.10 8.68 6.55
C ASP A 142 9.98 9.72 6.66
N MET A 143 8.73 9.26 6.60
CA MET A 143 7.55 10.13 6.73
C MET A 143 7.30 10.60 8.17
N ASN A 144 8.14 10.16 9.13
CA ASN A 144 8.06 10.50 10.56
C ASN A 144 6.65 10.28 11.14
N LEU A 145 6.07 9.12 10.85
CA LEU A 145 4.72 8.78 11.26
C LEU A 145 4.65 8.51 12.77
N ASN A 146 3.66 9.10 13.42
CA ASN A 146 3.37 8.80 14.82
C ASN A 146 2.45 7.58 14.94
N TYR A 147 3.03 6.38 14.92
CA TYR A 147 2.30 5.11 15.03
C TYR A 147 1.45 4.99 16.31
N LYS A 148 1.75 5.76 17.37
CA LYS A 148 0.94 5.81 18.60
C LYS A 148 -0.45 6.39 18.40
N MET A 149 -0.69 7.09 17.29
CA MET A 149 -2.04 7.51 16.91
C MET A 149 -2.94 6.33 16.49
N GLY A 150 -2.38 5.12 16.33
CA GLY A 150 -3.14 3.95 15.94
C GLY A 150 -3.82 4.15 14.58
N PHE A 151 -5.03 3.61 14.43
CA PHE A 151 -5.79 3.71 13.17
C PHE A 151 -6.39 5.10 12.90
N ASN A 152 -6.18 6.08 13.79
CA ASN A 152 -6.55 7.49 13.56
C ASN A 152 -5.44 8.29 12.88
N LEU A 153 -4.30 7.65 12.57
CA LEU A 153 -3.17 8.29 11.91
C LEU A 153 -3.56 8.77 10.51
N LEU A 154 -3.29 10.05 10.22
CA LEU A 154 -3.54 10.65 8.91
C LEU A 154 -2.38 10.37 7.95
N LEU A 155 -2.71 9.98 6.72
CA LEU A 155 -1.73 9.59 5.69
C LEU A 155 -1.88 10.43 4.41
N PRO A 156 -1.81 11.77 4.49
CA PRO A 156 -2.06 12.65 3.34
C PRO A 156 -1.03 12.51 2.22
N HIS A 157 0.16 11.98 2.52
CA HIS A 157 1.26 11.80 1.56
C HIS A 157 0.99 10.68 0.56
N LEU A 158 0.20 9.66 0.91
CA LEU A 158 0.01 8.46 0.08
C LEU A 158 -0.54 8.76 -1.31
N ALA A 159 -1.56 9.62 -1.39
CA ALA A 159 -2.12 10.06 -2.66
C ALA A 159 -1.09 10.88 -3.47
N LYS A 160 -0.25 11.66 -2.79
CA LYS A 160 0.78 12.50 -3.42
C LYS A 160 1.92 11.67 -4.01
N VAL A 161 2.46 10.71 -3.27
CA VAL A 161 3.53 9.83 -3.80
C VAL A 161 3.02 8.96 -4.96
N LYS A 162 1.77 8.50 -4.92
CA LYS A 162 1.15 7.83 -6.07
C LYS A 162 1.01 8.79 -7.27
N GLY A 163 0.64 10.05 -7.03
CA GLY A 163 0.61 11.08 -8.07
C GLY A 163 1.98 11.34 -8.69
N VAL A 164 3.05 11.42 -7.89
CA VAL A 164 4.43 11.54 -8.39
C VAL A 164 4.76 10.38 -9.33
N ALA A 165 4.38 9.15 -8.99
CA ALA A 165 4.61 8.00 -9.85
C ALA A 165 3.95 8.15 -11.23
N GLN A 166 2.73 8.69 -11.28
CA GLN A 166 2.01 8.97 -12.52
C GLN A 166 2.67 10.07 -13.35
N TRP A 167 3.20 11.12 -12.70
CA TRP A 167 3.97 12.17 -13.37
C TRP A 167 5.28 11.65 -13.96
N LEU A 168 6.01 10.79 -13.24
CA LEU A 168 7.25 10.17 -13.73
C LEU A 168 6.98 9.19 -14.89
N LEU A 169 5.87 8.45 -14.85
CA LEU A 169 5.40 7.67 -16.00
C LEU A 169 5.18 8.58 -17.21
N ALA A 170 4.40 9.67 -17.05
CA ALA A 170 4.08 10.56 -18.15
C ALA A 170 5.34 11.22 -18.75
N ALA A 171 6.27 11.64 -17.89
CA ALA A 171 7.58 12.16 -18.29
C ALA A 171 8.40 11.12 -19.08
N THR A 172 8.43 9.86 -18.62
CA THR A 172 9.10 8.76 -19.32
C THR A 172 8.53 8.58 -20.72
N ILE A 173 7.20 8.46 -20.85
CA ILE A 173 6.55 8.24 -22.15
C ILE A 173 6.79 9.43 -23.11
N ASN A 174 6.75 10.66 -22.59
CA ASN A 174 7.06 11.85 -23.37
C ASN A 174 8.52 11.87 -23.88
N ASP A 175 9.46 11.47 -23.04
CA ASP A 175 10.88 11.40 -23.43
C ASP A 175 11.12 10.28 -24.45
N LEU A 176 10.46 9.13 -24.32
CA LEU A 176 10.48 8.08 -25.34
C LEU A 176 9.90 8.57 -26.67
N HIS A 177 8.75 9.27 -26.65
CA HIS A 177 8.13 9.84 -27.86
C HIS A 177 9.09 10.79 -28.59
N ALA A 178 9.87 11.57 -27.83
CA ALA A 178 10.83 12.51 -28.37
C ALA A 178 12.23 11.93 -28.65
N GLY A 179 12.44 10.62 -28.49
CA GLY A 179 13.74 9.97 -28.72
C GLY A 179 14.82 10.27 -27.67
N ARG A 180 14.43 10.81 -26.51
CA ARG A 180 15.31 11.17 -25.38
C ARG A 180 15.49 10.00 -24.41
N LEU A 181 16.24 8.97 -24.84
CA LEU A 181 16.38 7.72 -24.10
C LEU A 181 17.03 7.88 -22.72
N LYS A 182 18.01 8.78 -22.59
CA LYS A 182 18.72 9.01 -21.33
C LYS A 182 17.78 9.61 -20.27
N GLU A 183 16.98 10.58 -20.67
CA GLU A 183 15.98 11.25 -19.84
C GLU A 183 14.86 10.28 -19.45
N ALA A 184 14.40 9.46 -20.40
CA ALA A 184 13.43 8.39 -20.13
C ALA A 184 13.95 7.39 -19.09
N ALA A 185 15.20 6.94 -19.21
CA ALA A 185 15.84 6.06 -18.23
C ALA A 185 15.96 6.72 -16.84
N GLY A 186 16.33 8.01 -16.80
CA GLY A 186 16.39 8.78 -15.55
C GLY A 186 15.05 8.87 -14.84
N ASN A 187 13.95 9.11 -15.58
CA ASN A 187 12.60 9.13 -15.01
C ASN A 187 12.16 7.75 -14.51
N LEU A 188 12.48 6.66 -15.25
CA LEU A 188 12.21 5.29 -14.80
C LEU A 188 12.96 4.93 -13.52
N ASN A 189 14.26 5.21 -13.46
CA ASN A 189 15.06 4.96 -12.26
C ASN A 189 14.52 5.76 -11.07
N THR A 190 14.15 7.03 -11.29
CA THR A 190 13.50 7.86 -10.25
C THR A 190 12.20 7.23 -9.75
N LEU A 191 11.38 6.67 -10.64
CA LEU A 191 10.14 5.99 -10.30
C LEU A 191 10.39 4.72 -9.45
N LEU A 192 11.44 3.95 -9.76
CA LEU A 192 11.84 2.79 -8.96
C LEU A 192 12.43 3.20 -7.60
N PHE A 193 13.21 4.29 -7.55
CA PHE A 193 13.72 4.84 -6.30
C PHE A 193 12.58 5.32 -5.38
N LEU A 194 11.53 5.93 -5.94
CA LEU A 194 10.33 6.25 -5.17
C LEU A 194 9.71 5.01 -4.51
N ALA A 195 9.53 3.93 -5.27
CA ALA A 195 9.03 2.68 -4.70
C ALA A 195 9.98 2.14 -3.62
N ASN A 196 11.30 2.14 -3.87
CA ASN A 196 12.27 1.61 -2.92
C ASN A 196 12.40 2.44 -1.63
N GLY A 197 12.28 3.77 -1.73
CA GLY A 197 12.41 4.70 -0.61
C GLY A 197 11.33 4.50 0.47
N LEU A 198 10.13 4.05 0.07
CA LEU A 198 8.97 3.82 0.94
C LEU A 198 8.98 2.45 1.65
N ARG A 199 10.04 1.64 1.52
CA ARG A 199 10.09 0.26 2.04
C ARG A 199 9.94 0.15 3.56
N ASP A 200 10.28 1.20 4.31
CA ASP A 200 10.32 1.16 5.78
C ASP A 200 9.05 1.71 6.45
N GLU A 201 8.08 2.21 5.68
CA GLU A 201 6.79 2.67 6.22
C GLU A 201 5.95 1.47 6.69
N ARG A 202 5.71 1.37 8.00
CA ARG A 202 5.18 0.16 8.67
C ARG A 202 3.65 0.12 8.73
N LEU A 203 3.00 0.45 7.62
CA LEU A 203 1.54 0.34 7.50
C LEU A 203 1.19 -0.46 6.25
N ILE A 204 0.16 -1.32 6.35
CA ILE A 204 -0.25 -2.18 5.25
C ILE A 204 -0.69 -1.31 4.07
N ILE A 205 -1.49 -0.27 4.33
CA ILE A 205 -1.93 0.66 3.29
C ILE A 205 -0.76 1.35 2.57
N SER A 206 0.31 1.68 3.30
CA SER A 206 1.51 2.28 2.71
C SER A 206 2.27 1.30 1.82
N GLN A 207 2.35 0.03 2.23
CA GLN A 207 2.93 -1.03 1.39
C GLN A 207 2.06 -1.33 0.16
N LEU A 208 0.73 -1.25 0.25
CA LEU A 208 -0.16 -1.35 -0.91
C LEU A 208 0.04 -0.19 -1.90
N VAL A 209 0.22 1.04 -1.41
CA VAL A 209 0.55 2.18 -2.26
C VAL A 209 1.92 2.02 -2.91
N ARG A 210 2.92 1.53 -2.17
CA ARG A 210 4.25 1.19 -2.71
C ARG A 210 4.16 0.13 -3.83
N MET A 211 3.35 -0.91 -3.65
CA MET A 211 3.08 -1.91 -4.69
C MET A 211 2.38 -1.30 -5.89
N ALA A 212 1.43 -0.37 -5.69
CA ALA A 212 0.78 0.34 -6.78
C ALA A 212 1.77 1.22 -7.58
N ILE A 213 2.72 1.89 -6.91
CA ILE A 213 3.80 2.65 -7.57
C ILE A 213 4.68 1.72 -8.42
N ALA A 214 5.07 0.56 -7.88
CA ALA A 214 5.82 -0.43 -8.65
C ALA A 214 5.00 -0.97 -9.84
N ALA A 215 3.69 -1.22 -9.66
CA ALA A 215 2.82 -1.63 -10.76
C ALA A 215 2.71 -0.54 -11.85
N ILE A 216 2.67 0.74 -11.47
CA ILE A 216 2.74 1.87 -12.42
C ILE A 216 4.06 1.85 -13.19
N ALA A 217 5.17 1.43 -12.60
CA ALA A 217 6.48 1.38 -13.25
C ALA A 217 6.61 0.27 -14.32
N ILE A 218 5.76 -0.76 -14.27
CA ILE A 218 5.80 -1.89 -15.23
C ILE A 218 5.54 -1.40 -16.65
N SER A 219 4.49 -0.60 -16.86
CA SER A 219 4.10 -0.18 -18.21
C SER A 219 5.14 0.73 -18.89
N PRO A 220 5.70 1.79 -18.27
CA PRO A 220 6.74 2.59 -18.91
C PRO A 220 8.07 1.81 -19.04
N THR A 221 8.35 0.82 -18.18
CA THR A 221 9.48 -0.11 -18.37
C THR A 221 9.29 -0.92 -19.65
N TRP A 222 8.11 -1.51 -19.84
CA TRP A 222 7.80 -2.26 -21.06
C TRP A 222 7.89 -1.39 -22.32
N GLU A 223 7.37 -0.17 -22.27
CA GLU A 223 7.43 0.83 -23.35
C GLU A 223 8.86 1.20 -23.72
N ALA A 224 9.71 1.43 -22.72
CA ALA A 224 11.13 1.75 -22.93
C ALA A 224 11.85 0.61 -23.66
N LEU A 225 11.56 -0.65 -23.32
CA LEU A 225 12.11 -1.82 -23.99
C LEU A 225 11.65 -1.98 -25.47
N GLN A 226 10.66 -1.19 -25.93
CA GLN A 226 10.25 -1.15 -27.35
C GLN A 226 11.04 -0.14 -28.19
N ALA A 227 11.91 0.66 -27.56
CA ALA A 227 12.76 1.62 -28.24
C ALA A 227 14.08 0.96 -28.67
N ASP A 228 14.55 1.32 -29.86
CA ASP A 228 15.87 0.95 -30.34
C ASP A 228 16.92 1.93 -29.81
N GLY A 229 18.20 1.54 -29.79
CA GLY A 229 19.30 2.44 -29.43
C GLY A 229 19.72 2.43 -27.96
N TRP A 230 19.24 1.48 -27.17
CA TRP A 230 19.77 1.23 -25.82
C TRP A 230 21.22 0.75 -25.85
N THR A 231 22.00 1.24 -24.89
CA THR A 231 23.27 0.63 -24.50
C THR A 231 23.04 -0.29 -23.29
N ASP A 232 23.99 -1.18 -23.01
CA ASP A 232 23.85 -2.15 -21.92
C ASP A 232 23.79 -1.50 -20.53
N GLU A 233 24.48 -0.37 -20.34
CA GLU A 233 24.62 0.28 -19.03
C GLU A 233 23.28 0.78 -18.44
N PRO A 234 22.45 1.58 -19.14
CA PRO A 234 21.13 1.99 -18.63
C PRO A 234 20.18 0.80 -18.38
N LEU A 235 20.24 -0.25 -19.21
CA LEU A 235 19.41 -1.44 -19.02
C LEU A 235 19.86 -2.25 -17.80
N ALA A 236 21.16 -2.37 -17.58
CA ALA A 236 21.73 -3.03 -16.40
C ALA A 236 21.38 -2.26 -15.11
N GLU A 237 21.41 -0.93 -15.15
CA GLU A 237 20.98 -0.10 -14.03
C GLU A 237 19.48 -0.28 -13.74
N LEU A 238 18.63 -0.26 -14.78
CA LEU A 238 17.20 -0.48 -14.64
C LEU A 238 16.89 -1.87 -14.06
N GLN A 239 17.56 -2.91 -14.53
CA GLN A 239 17.44 -4.27 -13.99
C GLN A 239 17.81 -4.31 -12.51
N LYS A 240 18.98 -3.75 -12.14
CA LYS A 240 19.43 -3.68 -10.75
C LYS A 240 18.42 -2.99 -9.85
N ASN A 241 17.83 -1.89 -10.32
CA ASN A 241 16.84 -1.14 -9.54
C ASN A 241 15.51 -1.90 -9.36
N TRP A 242 15.09 -2.70 -10.35
CA TRP A 242 13.97 -3.63 -10.21
C TRP A 242 14.27 -4.76 -9.22
N GLU A 243 15.47 -5.35 -9.29
CA GLU A 243 15.91 -6.43 -8.39
C GLU A 243 16.01 -5.97 -6.93
N ALA A 244 16.30 -4.69 -6.70
CA ALA A 244 16.33 -4.11 -5.35
C ALA A 244 14.95 -4.03 -4.68
N LEU A 245 13.84 -4.15 -5.42
CA LEU A 245 12.50 -4.07 -4.88
C LEU A 245 12.07 -5.37 -4.17
N GLY A 246 12.29 -5.44 -2.86
CA GLY A 246 11.70 -6.46 -1.99
C GLY A 246 10.34 -6.04 -1.42
N PHE A 247 9.33 -6.92 -1.43
CA PHE A 247 7.97 -6.62 -0.91
C PHE A 247 7.54 -7.47 0.29
N LEU A 248 8.01 -8.71 0.40
CA LEU A 248 7.55 -9.64 1.44
C LEU A 248 7.93 -9.16 2.84
N GLN A 249 9.22 -8.92 3.08
CA GLN A 249 9.69 -8.49 4.41
C GLN A 249 9.11 -7.13 4.84
N PRO A 250 9.05 -6.08 3.98
CA PRO A 250 8.32 -4.85 4.32
C PRO A 250 6.85 -5.07 4.69
N MET A 251 6.14 -5.97 3.99
CA MET A 251 4.75 -6.30 4.31
C MET A 251 4.62 -7.04 5.65
N GLU A 252 5.51 -7.99 5.94
CA GLU A 252 5.56 -8.66 7.26
C GLU A 252 5.79 -7.66 8.39
N GLN A 253 6.69 -6.70 8.19
CA GLN A 253 6.98 -5.65 9.16
C GLN A 253 5.78 -4.71 9.36
N ALA A 254 5.02 -4.40 8.29
CA ALA A 254 3.78 -3.64 8.39
C ALA A 254 2.67 -4.41 9.12
N LEU A 255 2.51 -5.71 8.85
CA LEU A 255 1.58 -6.59 9.56
C LEU A 255 1.90 -6.66 11.06
N ALA A 256 3.18 -6.77 11.41
CA ALA A 256 3.61 -6.77 12.80
C ALA A 256 3.26 -5.43 13.49
N MET A 257 3.53 -4.29 12.85
CA MET A 257 3.21 -2.97 13.39
C MET A 257 1.71 -2.79 13.60
N GLU A 258 0.88 -3.10 12.61
CA GLU A 258 -0.58 -3.00 12.76
C GLU A 258 -1.13 -4.00 13.78
N GLY A 259 -0.47 -5.15 13.95
CA GLY A 259 -0.74 -6.08 15.05
C GLY A 259 -0.52 -5.45 16.42
N ALA A 260 0.61 -4.76 16.63
CA ALA A 260 0.90 -4.03 17.86
C ALA A 260 -0.06 -2.86 18.09
N MET A 261 -0.37 -2.07 17.04
CA MET A 261 -1.38 -1.01 17.08
C MET A 261 -2.76 -1.56 17.47
N GLY A 262 -3.12 -2.73 16.94
CA GLY A 262 -4.34 -3.45 17.28
C GLY A 262 -4.41 -3.80 18.77
N ILE A 263 -3.34 -4.36 19.33
CA ILE A 263 -3.27 -4.69 20.77
C ILE A 263 -3.52 -3.45 21.62
N GLU A 264 -2.82 -2.34 21.33
CA GLU A 264 -2.97 -1.07 22.07
C GLU A 264 -4.39 -0.50 21.92
N THR A 265 -4.95 -0.55 20.72
CA THR A 265 -6.32 -0.12 20.43
C THR A 265 -7.35 -0.93 21.22
N PHE A 266 -7.24 -2.27 21.25
CA PHE A 266 -8.15 -3.10 22.03
C PHE A 266 -8.03 -2.85 23.54
N ASP A 267 -6.82 -2.59 24.05
CA ASP A 267 -6.62 -2.24 25.45
C ASP A 267 -7.27 -0.89 25.80
N ARG A 268 -7.15 0.12 24.94
CA ARG A 268 -7.82 1.41 25.10
C ARG A 268 -9.35 1.28 25.06
N LEU A 269 -9.89 0.58 24.06
CA LEU A 269 -11.33 0.32 23.94
C LEU A 269 -11.86 -0.46 25.15
N ARG A 270 -11.10 -1.41 25.70
CA ARG A 270 -11.53 -2.15 26.88
C ARG A 270 -11.67 -1.25 28.11
N ASN A 271 -10.80 -0.24 28.23
CA ASN A 271 -10.71 0.63 29.41
C ASN A 271 -11.44 1.98 29.26
N SER A 272 -11.88 2.36 28.05
CA SER A 272 -12.60 3.62 27.80
C SER A 272 -13.95 3.39 27.11
N SER A 273 -15.04 3.68 27.83
CA SER A 273 -16.40 3.59 27.27
C SER A 273 -16.70 4.71 26.26
N ALA A 274 -16.00 5.84 26.34
CA ALA A 274 -16.10 6.94 25.40
C ALA A 274 -15.47 6.57 24.06
N GLU A 275 -14.26 6.01 24.07
CA GLU A 275 -13.58 5.57 22.84
C GLU A 275 -14.31 4.41 22.17
N ARG A 276 -14.90 3.48 22.94
CA ARG A 276 -15.77 2.45 22.35
C ARG A 276 -16.95 3.05 21.61
N ARG A 277 -17.65 4.01 22.23
CA ARG A 277 -18.80 4.66 21.60
C ARG A 277 -18.39 5.38 20.33
N GLN A 278 -17.31 6.17 20.39
CA GLN A 278 -16.76 6.84 19.23
C GLN A 278 -16.46 5.87 18.07
N LEU A 279 -15.78 4.74 18.34
CA LEU A 279 -15.51 3.75 17.30
C LEU A 279 -16.79 3.16 16.67
N PHE A 280 -17.81 2.86 17.50
CA PHE A 280 -19.10 2.37 16.99
C PHE A 280 -19.83 3.45 16.17
N ASP A 281 -19.80 4.70 16.62
CA ASP A 281 -20.39 5.83 15.91
C ASP A 281 -19.67 6.05 14.57
N ASP A 282 -18.34 5.97 14.55
CA ASP A 282 -17.52 6.06 13.32
C ASP A 282 -17.84 4.89 12.36
N LEU A 283 -17.92 3.65 12.85
CA LEU A 283 -18.29 2.48 12.02
C LEU A 283 -19.72 2.55 11.47
N LEU A 284 -20.66 3.14 12.20
CA LEU A 284 -22.06 3.28 11.79
C LEU A 284 -22.30 4.49 10.90
N SER A 285 -21.54 5.58 11.09
CA SER A 285 -21.60 6.81 10.28
C SER A 285 -20.76 6.71 9.01
N SER A 286 -19.63 6.00 9.06
CA SER A 286 -18.92 5.54 7.87
C SER A 286 -19.68 4.35 7.30
N GLY A 287 -20.67 4.61 6.45
CA GLY A 287 -21.13 3.61 5.50
C GLY A 287 -19.94 3.23 4.60
N GLY A 288 -19.11 2.29 5.05
CA GLY A 288 -18.00 1.69 4.31
C GLY A 288 -17.17 2.65 3.47
N THR A 289 -16.57 3.69 4.04
CA THR A 289 -15.59 4.52 3.31
C THR A 289 -14.17 4.07 3.65
N GLY A 290 -13.83 2.88 3.14
CA GLY A 290 -12.45 2.61 2.77
C GLY A 290 -11.98 3.66 1.77
N SER A 291 -10.74 4.11 1.95
CA SER A 291 -9.94 4.89 1.00
C SER A 291 -10.44 4.78 -0.46
N THR A 292 -10.90 5.90 -1.03
CA THR A 292 -11.20 6.01 -2.46
C THR A 292 -9.90 6.05 -3.26
N GLY A 293 -9.27 4.88 -3.41
CA GLY A 293 -8.49 4.56 -4.60
C GLY A 293 -9.40 4.44 -5.83
N PRO A 294 -8.85 4.29 -7.05
CA PRO A 294 -9.68 3.98 -8.20
C PRO A 294 -10.44 2.67 -7.91
N ALA A 295 -11.69 2.61 -8.40
CA ALA A 295 -12.65 1.57 -8.06
C ALA A 295 -12.04 0.15 -8.07
N THR A 296 -12.14 -0.53 -6.93
CA THR A 296 -12.03 -1.98 -6.83
C THR A 296 -13.12 -2.59 -7.71
N PRO A 297 -12.82 -3.58 -8.58
CA PRO A 297 -13.83 -4.24 -9.39
C PRO A 297 -14.92 -4.81 -8.49
N THR A 298 -16.17 -4.53 -8.85
CA THR A 298 -17.36 -4.84 -8.05
C THR A 298 -17.81 -6.29 -8.18
N ASN A 299 -17.09 -7.14 -8.94
CA ASN A 299 -17.42 -8.56 -9.12
C ASN A 299 -16.19 -9.42 -9.49
N ILE A 300 -16.19 -10.68 -9.03
CA ILE A 300 -15.19 -11.73 -9.31
C ILE A 300 -15.17 -12.20 -10.78
N VAL A 301 -16.18 -11.82 -11.56
CA VAL A 301 -16.35 -12.20 -12.98
C VAL A 301 -15.47 -11.37 -13.93
N GLU A 302 -14.91 -10.24 -13.48
CA GLU A 302 -14.00 -9.39 -14.28
C GLU A 302 -12.52 -9.79 -14.16
N VAL A 303 -12.22 -10.84 -13.38
CA VAL A 303 -10.87 -11.39 -13.24
C VAL A 303 -10.61 -12.36 -14.40
N PRO A 304 -9.60 -12.11 -15.27
CA PRO A 304 -9.32 -12.97 -16.42
C PRO A 304 -9.09 -14.44 -16.05
N GLU A 305 -9.61 -15.38 -16.85
CA GLU A 305 -9.57 -16.83 -16.57
C GLU A 305 -8.16 -17.42 -16.35
N PHE A 306 -7.15 -16.82 -16.97
CA PHE A 306 -5.77 -17.27 -16.75
C PHE A 306 -5.30 -16.96 -15.33
N ALA A 307 -5.76 -15.85 -14.76
CA ALA A 307 -5.56 -15.52 -13.35
C ALA A 307 -6.29 -16.57 -12.51
N LEU A 308 -7.48 -17.01 -12.90
CA LEU A 308 -8.16 -18.13 -12.26
C LEU A 308 -7.33 -19.45 -12.26
N GLU A 309 -6.63 -19.82 -13.30
CA GLU A 309 -6.07 -21.19 -13.36
C GLU A 309 -4.76 -21.47 -12.60
N TRP A 310 -3.92 -20.48 -12.29
CA TRP A 310 -2.66 -20.80 -11.56
C TRP A 310 -2.78 -20.70 -10.06
N SER A 311 -3.84 -20.14 -9.47
CA SER A 311 -3.95 -20.11 -8.01
C SER A 311 -4.31 -21.50 -7.55
N LYS A 312 -5.12 -22.20 -8.35
CA LYS A 312 -5.46 -23.60 -8.18
C LYS A 312 -4.21 -24.47 -8.30
N GLN A 313 -3.38 -24.26 -9.33
CA GLN A 313 -2.10 -24.99 -9.46
C GLN A 313 -1.11 -24.66 -8.32
N ARG A 314 -1.08 -23.41 -7.84
CA ARG A 314 -0.22 -22.94 -6.75
C ARG A 314 -0.63 -23.54 -5.40
N LEU A 315 -1.92 -23.57 -5.08
CA LEU A 315 -2.46 -24.08 -3.81
C LEU A 315 -2.34 -25.61 -3.70
N LEU A 316 -2.46 -26.35 -4.80
CA LEU A 316 -2.29 -27.82 -4.82
C LEU A 316 -0.82 -28.25 -4.66
N SER A 317 0.14 -27.40 -5.03
CA SER A 317 1.57 -27.67 -4.87
C SER A 317 2.11 -27.50 -3.43
N LEU A 318 1.33 -26.89 -2.54
CA LEU A 318 1.71 -26.55 -1.16
C LEU A 318 1.23 -27.59 -0.11
N SER A 319 0.37 -28.55 -0.48
CA SER A 319 -0.25 -29.51 0.45
C SER A 319 0.40 -30.89 0.51
N SER A 320 1.41 -31.17 -0.31
CA SER A 320 2.12 -32.47 -0.36
C SER A 320 3.59 -32.36 0.07
N GLY A 321 3.82 -32.40 1.39
CA GLY A 321 5.13 -32.73 1.96
C GLY A 321 6.07 -31.56 2.28
N ARG A 322 5.99 -31.12 3.55
CA ARG A 322 6.92 -30.37 4.41
C ARG A 322 8.11 -29.67 3.71
N ASN A 323 8.13 -28.33 3.85
CA ASN A 323 9.14 -27.39 3.35
C ASN A 323 9.29 -27.37 1.83
N ARG A 324 8.31 -26.73 1.17
CA ARG A 324 8.45 -26.21 -0.19
C ARG A 324 7.72 -24.88 -0.37
N LEU A 325 8.51 -23.84 -0.66
CA LEU A 325 8.26 -22.74 -1.60
C LEU A 325 7.56 -21.47 -1.11
N ALA A 326 8.29 -20.76 -0.26
CA ALA A 326 8.34 -19.29 -0.16
C ALA A 326 8.71 -18.56 -1.49
N VAL A 327 8.78 -19.22 -2.63
CA VAL A 327 9.37 -18.63 -3.84
C VAL A 327 8.65 -19.11 -5.07
N ALA A 328 7.53 -18.49 -5.45
CA ALA A 328 7.21 -18.27 -6.86
C ALA A 328 5.84 -17.60 -7.02
N LEU A 329 5.84 -16.28 -6.77
CA LEU A 329 4.91 -15.30 -7.35
C LEU A 329 3.46 -15.47 -6.84
N VAL A 330 2.59 -14.48 -6.66
CA VAL A 330 2.31 -13.17 -7.29
C VAL A 330 1.51 -13.17 -8.61
N LEU A 331 1.38 -14.26 -9.36
CA LEU A 331 0.61 -14.23 -10.61
C LEU A 331 -0.26 -15.42 -10.89
N ARG A 332 -1.48 -15.38 -10.35
CA ARG A 332 -2.77 -15.83 -10.95
C ARG A 332 -3.70 -16.40 -9.85
N ARG A 333 -4.35 -15.60 -9.02
CA ARG A 333 -5.81 -15.38 -9.13
C ARG A 333 -6.00 -13.91 -8.91
#